data_AF-A0A0A0HI29-F1
#
_entry.id   AF-A0A0A0HI29-F1
#
_cell.length_a   1.000
_cell.length_b   1.000
_cell.length_c   1.000
_cell.angle_alpha   90.00
_cell.angle_beta   90.00
_cell.angle_gamma   90.00
#
_symmetry.space_group_name_H-M   'P 1'
#
loop_
_entity.id
_entity.type
_entity.pdbx_description
1 polymer ?
#
loop_
_entity_poly.entity_id
_entity_poly.type
_entity_poly.pdbx_seq_one_letter_code
_entity_poly.pdbx_strand_id
1 'polypeptide(L)' 'MRRTKVVRIYKKTGNLRAVQLLLRHTKMDSTVRYLGVDLDDALSLSEGIDL' A
#
# COMPACT_ATOMS: atom_id res chain seq x y z
N MET A 1 -7.13 -10.45 11.88
CA MET A 1 -5.70 -10.81 11.98
C MET A 1 -4.84 -10.45 10.75
N ARG A 2 -5.31 -10.63 9.48
CA ARG A 2 -4.51 -10.28 8.28
C ARG A 2 -4.22 -8.78 8.15
N ARG A 3 -5.23 -7.93 8.30
CA ARG A 3 -5.13 -6.46 8.14
C ARG A 3 -4.06 -5.83 9.05
N THR A 4 -3.98 -6.25 10.31
CA THR A 4 -3.05 -5.69 11.31
C THR A 4 -1.58 -5.97 10.98
N LYS A 5 -1.25 -7.15 10.46
CA LYS A 5 0.13 -7.48 10.03
C LYS A 5 0.55 -6.62 8.84
N VAL A 6 -0.37 -6.38 7.91
CA VAL A 6 -0.12 -5.65 6.68
C VAL A 6 0.10 -4.16 6.96
N VAL A 7 -0.72 -3.56 7.82
CA VAL A 7 -0.52 -2.17 8.29
C VAL A 7 0.84 -2.01 8.96
N ARG A 8 1.27 -2.98 9.78
CA ARG A 8 2.59 -2.95 10.42
C ARG A 8 3.74 -3.05 9.43
N ILE A 9 3.57 -3.83 8.35
CA ILE A 9 4.57 -3.92 7.27
C ILE A 9 4.67 -2.57 6.57
N TYR A 10 3.55 -1.97 6.17
CA TYR A 10 3.52 -0.64 5.56
C TYR A 10 4.18 0.42 6.46
N LYS A 11 3.82 0.48 7.75
CA LYS A 11 4.44 1.42 8.69
C LYS A 11 5.95 1.21 8.87
N LYS A 12 6.45 0.00 8.62
CA LYS A 12 7.88 -0.34 8.77
C LYS A 12 8.67 -0.12 7.49
N THR A 13 8.06 -0.33 6.33
CA THR A 13 8.75 -0.28 5.03
C THR A 13 8.42 0.97 4.22
N GLY A 14 7.33 1.68 4.54
CA GLY A 14 6.76 2.75 3.72
C GLY A 14 6.32 2.29 2.32
N ASN A 15 6.40 1.00 2.01
CA ASN A 15 6.32 0.49 0.65
C ASN A 15 4.96 -0.14 0.38
N LEU A 16 4.11 0.59 -0.34
CA LEU A 16 2.76 0.15 -0.69
C LEU A 16 2.76 -0.98 -1.74
N ARG A 17 3.77 -1.07 -2.62
CA ARG A 17 3.92 -2.15 -3.61
C ARG A 17 4.16 -3.50 -2.96
N ALA A 18 5.03 -3.54 -1.94
CA ALA A 18 5.27 -4.75 -1.17
C ALA A 18 3.96 -5.27 -0.54
N VAL A 19 3.14 -4.35 -0.02
CA VAL A 19 1.84 -4.68 0.54
C VAL A 19 0.84 -5.13 -0.52
N GLN A 20 0.81 -4.49 -1.68
CA GLN A 20 -0.04 -4.89 -2.81
C GLN A 20 0.26 -6.34 -3.23
N LEU A 21 1.55 -6.69 -3.36
CA LEU A 21 1.98 -8.03 -3.73
C LEU A 21 1.59 -9.06 -2.64
N LEU A 22 1.77 -8.69 -1.36
CA LEU A 22 1.41 -9.52 -0.21
C LEU A 22 -0.11 -9.81 -0.13
N LEU A 23 -0.92 -8.84 -0.56
CA LEU A 23 -2.38 -8.96 -0.63
C LEU A 23 -2.88 -9.55 -1.95
N ARG A 24 -2.00 -9.74 -2.94
CA ARG A 24 -2.37 -10.15 -4.32
C ARG A 24 -3.42 -9.23 -4.95
N HIS A 25 -3.33 -7.93 -4.69
CA HIS A 25 -4.21 -6.96 -5.30
C HIS A 25 -3.73 -6.59 -6.71
N THR A 26 -4.63 -6.69 -7.69
CA THR A 26 -4.38 -6.23 -9.06
C THR A 26 -4.30 -4.70 -9.17
N LYS A 27 -4.97 -3.96 -8.28
CA LYS A 27 -4.99 -2.50 -8.26
C LYS A 27 -4.37 -1.92 -6.98
N MET A 28 -3.64 -0.82 -7.12
CA MET A 28 -3.09 -0.07 -5.97
C MET A 28 -4.20 0.56 -5.14
N ASP A 29 -5.27 1.05 -5.77
CA ASP A 29 -6.46 1.59 -5.08
C ASP A 29 -7.06 0.63 -4.05
N SER A 30 -7.15 -0.66 -4.41
CA SER A 30 -7.66 -1.69 -3.50
C SER A 30 -6.78 -1.84 -2.26
N THR A 31 -5.48 -1.57 -2.40
CA THR A 31 -4.51 -1.65 -1.31
C THR A 31 -4.59 -0.42 -0.40
N VAL A 32 -4.72 0.77 -0.98
CA VAL A 32 -4.92 2.04 -0.24
C VAL A 32 -6.20 1.96 0.58
N ARG A 33 -7.31 1.55 -0.05
CA ARG A 33 -8.60 1.42 0.61
C ARG A 33 -8.61 0.32 1.68
N TYR A 34 -7.86 -0.76 1.47
CA TYR A 34 -7.71 -1.82 2.46
C TYR A 34 -6.93 -1.37 3.69
N LEU A 35 -5.88 -0.56 3.52
CA LEU A 35 -5.13 0.00 4.64
C LEU A 35 -5.84 1.16 5.32
N GLY A 36 -6.63 1.95 4.58
CA GLY A 36 -7.15 3.24 5.06
C GLY A 36 -6.05 4.29 5.21
N VAL A 37 -5.08 4.29 4.30
CA VAL A 37 -4.10 5.39 4.18
C VAL A 37 -4.71 6.52 3.38
N ASP A 38 -4.34 7.76 3.67
CA ASP A 38 -4.75 8.91 2.86
C ASP A 38 -4.30 8.74 1.41
N LEU A 39 -5.22 9.08 0.50
CA LEU A 39 -5.04 8.92 -0.94
C LEU A 39 -3.84 9.74 -1.45
N ASP A 40 -3.55 10.88 -0.81
CA ASP A 40 -2.39 11.74 -1.06
C ASP A 40 -1.05 11.05 -0.78
N ASP A 41 -0.90 10.38 0.37
CA ASP A 41 0.33 9.63 0.72
C ASP A 41 0.59 8.47 -0.25
N ALA A 42 -0.49 7.88 -0.78
CA ALA A 42 -0.39 6.82 -1.77
C ALA A 42 -0.04 7.35 -3.17
N LEU A 43 -0.50 8.55 -3.52
CA LEU A 43 -0.25 9.19 -4.80
C LEU A 43 1.22 9.62 -4.91
N SER A 44 1.78 10.27 -3.88
CA SER A 44 3.21 10.64 -3.86
C SER A 44 4.15 9.44 -3.93
N LEU A 45 3.72 8.27 -3.43
CA LEU A 45 4.49 7.02 -3.55
C LEU A 45 4.30 6.32 -4.91
N SER A 46 3.19 6.60 -5.62
CA SER A 46 2.89 6.06 -6.95
C SER A 46 3.55 6.88 -8.06
N GLU A 47 3.68 8.19 -7.89
CA GLU A 47 4.33 9.11 -8.85
C GLU A 47 5.85 8.88 -8.96
N GLY A 48 6.47 8.24 -7.96
CA GLY A 48 7.88 7.82 -8.03
C GLY A 48 8.14 6.58 -8.92
N ILE A 49 7.11 6.03 -9.56
CA ILE A 49 7.19 4.85 -10.44
C ILE A 49 6.63 5.22 -11.83
N ASP A 50 7.17 6.27 -12.45
CA ASP A 50 7.08 6.48 -13.89
C ASP A 50 8.50 6.41 -14.46
N LEU A 51 8.81 5.28 -15.11
CA LEU A 51 10.02 5.01 -15.89
C LEU A 51 9.59 4.40 -17.21
#